data_AF-A0A7K3Y6F7-F1
#
_entry.id   AF-A0A7K3Y6F7-F1
#
_cell.length_a   1.000
_cell.length_b   1.000
_cell.length_c   1.000
_cell.angle_alpha   90.00
_cell.angle_beta   90.00
_cell.angle_gamma   90.00
#
_symmetry.space_group_name_H-M   'P 1'
#
loop_
_entity.id
_entity.type
_entity.pdbx_description
1 polymer ?
#
loop_
_entity_poly.entity_id
_entity_poly.type
_entity_poly.pdbx_seq_one_letter_code
_entity_poly.pdbx_strand_id
1 'polypeptide(L)'
;MRGHQSYPAIILVLIGAIIVCGCIAAGGDDDRISANGTVTYVDLEGGFYGIIADGGERYLPIGLEDRYRVDGMRIAFSGRIVPDAVTLQQWGTPIEILDIPWVDSQPGAGIANPAAAWCIEQGHTYEIRKNSDGSEYGVCIFANGTEVDAWDYYRQTH
;
A
#
# COMPACT_ATOMS: atom_id res chain seq x y z
N MET A 1 59.81 -47.14 -27.94
CA MET A 1 60.61 -46.59 -26.82
C MET A 1 60.10 -45.19 -26.55
N ARG A 2 59.68 -44.92 -25.29
CA ARG A 2 59.63 -43.66 -24.52
C ARG A 2 59.42 -42.29 -25.19
N GLY A 3 58.53 -41.52 -24.54
CA GLY A 3 58.50 -40.05 -24.43
C GLY A 3 57.05 -39.57 -24.37
N HIS A 4 56.33 -39.57 -23.24
CA HIS A 4 56.43 -38.79 -22.00
C HIS A 4 56.36 -37.25 -22.14
N GLN A 5 55.15 -36.74 -21.88
CA GLN A 5 54.76 -35.56 -21.09
C GLN A 5 55.33 -34.16 -21.40
N SER A 6 54.44 -33.16 -21.56
CA SER A 6 54.43 -31.87 -20.81
C SER A 6 53.19 -31.01 -21.19
N TYR A 7 52.24 -30.86 -20.26
CA TYR A 7 51.22 -29.79 -20.18
C TYR A 7 51.88 -28.45 -19.76
N PRO A 8 51.25 -27.24 -19.73
CA PRO A 8 49.84 -26.86 -19.93
C PRO A 8 49.62 -25.58 -20.79
N ALA A 9 48.46 -25.46 -21.46
CA ALA A 9 47.96 -24.16 -21.92
C ALA A 9 46.53 -23.98 -21.40
N ILE A 10 46.46 -23.23 -20.31
CA ILE A 10 45.26 -22.64 -19.71
C ILE A 10 44.51 -21.87 -20.81
N ILE A 11 43.34 -22.34 -21.23
CA ILE A 11 42.33 -21.48 -21.84
C ILE A 11 41.01 -21.73 -21.12
N LEU A 12 40.84 -20.88 -20.12
CA LEU A 12 39.69 -20.70 -19.27
C LEU A 12 38.62 -19.96 -20.10
N VAL A 13 37.76 -20.69 -20.82
CA VAL A 13 36.61 -20.07 -21.52
C VAL A 13 35.45 -19.92 -20.52
N LEU A 14 35.50 -18.82 -19.77
CA LEU A 14 34.39 -18.26 -19.00
C LEU A 14 33.64 -17.23 -19.85
N ILE A 15 32.75 -17.64 -20.77
CA ILE A 15 31.78 -16.72 -21.39
C ILE A 15 30.63 -17.58 -21.94
N GLY A 16 29.36 -17.45 -21.60
CA GLY A 16 28.64 -16.67 -20.61
C GLY A 16 27.22 -17.19 -20.70
N ALA A 17 26.65 -17.66 -19.60
CA ALA A 17 25.22 -17.97 -19.57
C ALA A 17 24.48 -16.63 -19.70
N ILE A 18 24.15 -16.25 -20.93
CA ILE A 18 23.14 -15.23 -21.20
C ILE A 18 21.83 -15.88 -20.79
N ILE A 19 21.55 -15.84 -19.50
CA ILE A 19 20.19 -15.91 -18.99
C ILE A 19 19.58 -14.60 -19.48
N VAL A 20 18.95 -14.66 -20.66
CA VAL A 20 17.91 -13.70 -21.03
C VAL A 20 16.86 -13.84 -19.93
N CYS A 21 17.01 -13.04 -18.88
CA CYS A 21 15.92 -12.63 -18.02
C CYS A 21 15.10 -11.65 -18.87
N GLY A 22 14.51 -12.18 -19.93
CA GLY A 22 13.47 -11.49 -20.67
C GLY A 22 12.28 -11.50 -19.74
N CYS A 23 12.13 -10.44 -18.97
CA CYS A 23 10.84 -10.10 -18.38
C CYS A 23 9.88 -9.92 -19.55
N ILE A 24 9.17 -10.99 -19.91
CA ILE A 24 7.98 -10.87 -20.73
C ILE A 24 6.99 -10.18 -19.80
N ALA A 25 6.96 -8.84 -19.85
CA ALA A 25 5.87 -8.09 -19.27
C ALA A 25 4.62 -8.53 -20.04
N ALA A 26 3.88 -9.48 -19.44
CA ALA A 26 2.53 -9.75 -19.85
C ALA A 26 1.79 -8.43 -19.74
N GLY A 27 1.48 -7.81 -20.88
CA GLY A 27 0.54 -6.70 -20.95
C GLY A 27 -0.76 -7.21 -20.35
N GLY A 28 -1.04 -6.77 -19.13
CA GLY A 28 -2.25 -7.10 -18.39
C GLY A 28 -3.09 -5.84 -18.30
N ASP A 29 -4.35 -5.94 -18.75
CA ASP A 29 -5.49 -5.09 -18.41
C ASP A 29 -5.12 -3.62 -18.10
N ASP A 30 -4.98 -2.82 -19.17
CA ASP A 30 -4.28 -1.51 -19.24
C ASP A 30 -4.78 -0.44 -18.23
N ASP A 31 -5.93 -0.66 -17.59
CA ASP A 31 -6.57 0.32 -16.72
C ASP A 31 -6.45 0.00 -15.23
N ARG A 32 -5.85 -1.14 -14.82
CA ARG A 32 -5.75 -1.51 -13.41
C ARG A 32 -4.39 -1.20 -12.83
N ILE A 33 -4.38 -0.51 -11.69
CA ILE A 33 -3.17 -0.14 -10.95
C ILE A 33 -3.14 -0.77 -9.57
N SER A 34 -1.93 -0.92 -9.05
CA SER A 34 -1.68 -1.23 -7.65
C SER A 34 -0.43 -0.50 -7.21
N ALA A 35 -0.51 0.23 -6.10
CA ALA A 35 0.59 1.02 -5.60
C ALA A 35 0.48 1.22 -4.08
N ASN A 36 1.60 1.64 -3.49
CA ASN A 36 1.63 2.21 -2.15
C ASN A 36 1.62 3.72 -2.27
N GLY A 37 0.96 4.41 -1.34
CA GLY A 37 0.90 5.85 -1.33
C GLY A 37 0.47 6.43 0.00
N THR A 38 0.38 7.75 0.02
CA THR A 38 -0.03 8.55 1.17
C THR A 38 -1.32 9.28 0.83
N VAL A 39 -2.36 9.06 1.62
CA VAL A 39 -3.59 9.84 1.56
C VAL A 39 -3.27 11.27 2.01
N THR A 40 -3.65 12.25 1.19
CA THR A 40 -3.33 13.66 1.40
C THR A 40 -4.60 14.49 1.29
N TYR A 41 -4.84 15.37 2.25
CA TYR A 41 -5.88 16.37 2.15
C TYR A 41 -5.43 17.51 1.22
N VAL A 42 -6.25 17.85 0.24
CA VAL A 42 -5.99 18.89 -0.75
C VAL A 42 -7.04 19.99 -0.62
N ASP A 43 -6.61 21.18 -0.21
CA ASP A 43 -7.45 22.38 -0.05
C ASP A 43 -7.71 23.05 -1.41
N LEU A 44 -8.51 22.39 -2.26
CA LEU A 44 -9.03 22.95 -3.50
C LEU A 44 -10.52 22.64 -3.60
N GLU A 45 -11.33 23.59 -4.06
CA GLU A 45 -12.76 23.41 -4.33
C GLU A 45 -13.58 22.85 -3.14
N GLY A 46 -13.25 23.30 -1.93
CA GLY A 46 -13.93 22.84 -0.71
C GLY A 46 -13.27 21.66 -0.01
N GLY A 47 -12.13 21.21 -0.53
CA GLY A 47 -11.29 20.20 0.12
C GLY A 47 -11.65 18.78 -0.30
N PHE A 48 -10.64 17.97 -0.60
CA PHE A 48 -10.81 16.56 -0.91
C PHE A 48 -9.59 15.74 -0.48
N TYR A 49 -9.75 14.42 -0.42
CA TYR A 49 -8.63 13.50 -0.17
C TYR A 49 -8.14 12.90 -1.47
N GLY A 50 -6.86 13.11 -1.77
CA GLY A 50 -6.13 12.47 -2.85
C GLY A 50 -5.17 11.41 -2.33
N ILE A 51 -4.60 10.60 -3.24
CA ILE A 51 -3.51 9.67 -2.90
C ILE A 51 -2.28 10.06 -3.71
N ILE A 52 -1.16 10.30 -3.03
CA ILE A 52 0.14 10.49 -3.66
C ILE A 52 0.89 9.17 -3.55
N ALA A 53 1.10 8.48 -4.67
CA ALA A 53 1.86 7.25 -4.70
C ALA A 53 3.34 7.50 -4.34
N ASP A 54 4.03 6.47 -3.87
CA ASP A 54 5.45 6.55 -3.52
C ASP A 54 6.33 6.90 -4.74
N GLY A 55 5.85 6.65 -5.96
CA GLY A 55 6.48 7.08 -7.22
C GLY A 55 6.23 8.56 -7.59
N GLY A 56 5.37 9.27 -6.84
CA GLY A 56 5.02 10.66 -7.04
C GLY A 56 3.77 10.90 -7.89
N GLU A 57 3.17 9.85 -8.47
CA GLU A 57 1.90 9.96 -9.18
C GLU A 57 0.77 10.36 -8.23
N ARG A 58 -0.17 11.16 -8.73
CA ARG A 58 -1.32 11.64 -7.97
C ARG A 58 -2.57 10.94 -8.48
N TYR A 59 -3.33 10.38 -7.56
CA TYR A 59 -4.58 9.71 -7.84
C TYR A 59 -5.73 10.37 -7.10
N LEU A 60 -6.83 10.59 -7.80
CA LEU A 60 -8.07 11.08 -7.24
C LEU A 60 -9.02 9.90 -7.01
N PRO A 61 -9.13 9.39 -5.77
CA PRO A 61 -9.91 8.21 -5.49
C PRO A 61 -11.41 8.52 -5.47
N ILE A 62 -12.16 7.81 -6.31
CA ILE A 62 -13.61 7.77 -6.32
C ILE A 62 -14.03 6.69 -5.31
N GLY A 63 -14.82 7.09 -4.30
CA GLY A 63 -15.34 6.14 -3.31
C GLY A 63 -14.37 5.76 -2.19
N LEU A 64 -13.34 6.57 -1.91
CA LEU A 64 -12.48 6.33 -0.74
C LEU A 64 -13.32 6.35 0.54
N GLU A 65 -13.35 5.22 1.25
CA GLU A 65 -14.09 5.10 2.52
C GLU A 65 -13.58 6.09 3.58
N ASP A 66 -14.49 6.59 4.44
CA ASP A 66 -14.15 7.59 5.45
C ASP A 66 -13.05 7.14 6.42
N ARG A 67 -12.91 5.82 6.64
CA ARG A 67 -11.84 5.28 7.48
C ARG A 67 -10.44 5.56 6.94
N TYR A 68 -10.28 5.74 5.63
CA TYR A 68 -8.99 6.04 5.00
C TYR A 68 -8.76 7.54 4.78
N ARG A 69 -9.75 8.39 5.07
CA ARG A 69 -9.68 9.84 4.90
C ARG A 69 -8.95 10.51 6.06
N VAL A 70 -7.68 10.16 6.25
CA VAL A 70 -6.80 10.83 7.21
C VAL A 70 -5.58 11.33 6.48
N ASP A 71 -5.27 12.60 6.69
CA ASP A 71 -4.09 13.22 6.08
C ASP A 71 -2.81 12.54 6.58
N GLY A 72 -1.90 12.22 5.67
CA GLY A 72 -0.67 11.49 5.97
C GLY A 72 -0.83 9.97 6.10
N MET A 73 -2.04 9.41 5.92
CA MET A 73 -2.23 7.97 6.04
C MET A 73 -1.50 7.20 4.92
N ARG A 74 -0.63 6.28 5.30
CA ARG A 74 0.04 5.37 4.36
C ARG A 74 -0.88 4.19 4.06
N ILE A 75 -1.12 3.89 2.79
CA ILE A 75 -1.95 2.77 2.35
C ILE A 75 -1.29 2.03 1.18
N ALA A 76 -1.54 0.72 1.09
CA ALA A 76 -1.44 -0.02 -0.17
C ALA A 76 -2.84 -0.05 -0.79
N PHE A 77 -2.94 0.16 -2.10
CA PHE A 77 -4.23 0.18 -2.78
C PHE A 77 -4.14 -0.46 -4.15
N SER A 78 -5.29 -0.89 -4.65
CA SER A 78 -5.52 -1.23 -6.04
C SER A 78 -6.76 -0.50 -6.54
N GLY A 79 -6.73 -0.11 -7.80
CA GLY A 79 -7.80 0.69 -8.39
C GLY A 79 -7.86 0.53 -9.90
N ARG A 80 -8.97 0.99 -10.48
CA ARG A 80 -9.12 1.11 -11.93
C ARG A 80 -9.07 2.59 -12.31
N ILE A 81 -8.26 2.94 -13.30
CA ILE A 81 -8.21 4.28 -13.89
C ILE A 81 -9.53 4.55 -14.62
N VAL A 82 -10.12 5.72 -14.35
CA VAL A 82 -11.37 6.16 -14.96
C VAL A 82 -11.08 7.45 -15.74
N PRO A 83 -10.53 7.36 -16.96
CA PRO A 83 -10.05 8.54 -17.69
C PRO A 83 -11.17 9.50 -18.09
N ASP A 84 -12.38 8.98 -18.29
CA ASP A 84 -13.58 9.76 -18.65
C ASP A 84 -14.35 10.27 -17.42
N ALA A 85 -13.79 10.16 -16.22
CA ALA A 85 -14.43 10.70 -15.01
C ALA A 85 -14.47 12.22 -15.08
N VAL A 86 -15.67 12.78 -14.99
CA VAL A 86 -15.88 14.22 -14.82
C VAL A 86 -15.61 14.57 -13.36
N THR A 87 -14.44 15.13 -13.08
CA THR A 87 -14.03 15.53 -11.72
C THR A 87 -14.03 17.05 -11.62
N LEU A 88 -14.45 17.56 -10.47
CA LEU A 88 -14.42 19.00 -10.21
C LEU A 88 -12.96 19.44 -9.99
N GLN A 89 -12.22 18.60 -9.26
CA GLN A 89 -10.90 18.86 -8.70
C GLN A 89 -9.79 19.11 -9.73
N GLN A 90 -9.95 18.63 -10.98
CA GLN A 90 -8.94 18.65 -12.05
C GLN A 90 -7.51 18.29 -11.56
N TRP A 91 -7.42 17.40 -10.57
CA TRP A 91 -6.19 17.05 -9.87
C TRP A 91 -6.02 15.53 -9.86
N GLY A 92 -4.85 15.06 -10.29
CA GLY A 92 -4.51 13.64 -10.32
C GLY A 92 -5.30 12.82 -11.35
N THR A 93 -4.96 11.55 -11.45
CA THR A 93 -5.66 10.57 -12.28
C THR A 93 -6.86 10.01 -11.51
N PRO A 94 -8.10 10.14 -12.00
CA PRO A 94 -9.26 9.56 -11.33
C PRO A 94 -9.16 8.03 -11.31
N ILE A 95 -9.37 7.44 -10.13
CA ILE A 95 -9.39 5.98 -9.97
C ILE A 95 -10.59 5.55 -9.13
N GLU A 96 -11.20 4.43 -9.48
CA GLU A 96 -12.13 3.72 -8.60
C GLU A 96 -11.32 2.79 -7.70
N ILE A 97 -11.46 2.92 -6.37
CA ILE A 97 -10.78 2.04 -5.42
C ILE A 97 -11.42 0.66 -5.46
N LEU A 98 -10.63 -0.34 -5.84
CA LEU A 98 -11.08 -1.74 -5.91
C LEU A 98 -10.81 -2.48 -4.60
N ASP A 99 -9.62 -2.29 -4.05
CA ASP A 99 -9.20 -2.94 -2.82
C ASP A 99 -8.11 -2.11 -2.13
N ILE A 100 -8.23 -1.97 -0.82
CA ILE A 100 -7.16 -1.47 0.05
C ILE A 100 -6.87 -2.64 0.96
N PRO A 101 -5.94 -3.55 0.57
CA PRO A 101 -5.68 -4.74 1.36
C PRO A 101 -5.30 -4.28 2.76
N TRP A 102 -6.10 -4.72 3.72
CA TRP A 102 -5.82 -4.51 5.13
C TRP A 102 -4.39 -4.93 5.37
N VAL A 103 -3.58 -4.04 5.96
CA VAL A 103 -2.18 -4.33 6.27
C VAL A 103 -2.14 -5.24 7.49
N ASP A 104 -2.72 -6.42 7.35
CA ASP A 104 -2.72 -7.45 8.36
C ASP A 104 -1.63 -8.45 7.96
N SER A 105 -0.60 -8.51 8.80
CA SER A 105 0.32 -9.66 8.91
C SER A 105 1.49 -9.75 7.91
N GLN A 106 2.49 -8.89 8.06
CA GLN A 106 3.88 -9.38 8.03
C GLN A 106 4.62 -8.95 9.31
N PRO A 107 5.21 -9.89 10.08
CA PRO A 107 6.14 -9.53 11.14
C PRO A 107 7.44 -9.06 10.48
N GLY A 108 7.55 -7.75 10.26
CA GLY A 108 8.74 -7.14 9.70
C GLY A 108 8.41 -6.01 8.73
N ALA A 109 8.14 -4.83 9.29
CA ALA A 109 8.21 -3.51 8.66
C ALA A 109 7.31 -3.27 7.43
N GLY A 110 6.15 -2.63 7.67
CA GLY A 110 5.43 -1.90 6.63
C GLY A 110 3.97 -1.62 6.97
N ILE A 111 3.72 -0.54 7.73
CA ILE A 111 2.43 0.09 8.04
C ILE A 111 1.52 -0.76 8.95
N ALA A 112 1.74 -0.66 10.27
CA ALA A 112 0.67 -1.00 11.21
C ALA A 112 -0.58 -0.16 10.88
N ASN A 113 -1.78 -0.73 10.97
CA ASN A 113 -3.03 0.04 10.92
C ASN A 113 -2.84 1.29 11.80
N PRO A 114 -2.88 2.53 11.27
CA PRO A 114 -2.49 3.70 12.01
C PRO A 114 -3.40 3.96 13.21
N ALA A 115 -4.67 3.56 13.14
CA ALA A 115 -5.56 3.59 14.30
C ALA A 115 -5.15 2.60 15.39
N ALA A 116 -4.73 1.39 15.01
CA ALA A 116 -4.22 0.39 15.95
C ALA A 116 -2.88 0.81 16.56
N ALA A 117 -1.97 1.29 15.71
CA ALA A 117 -0.66 1.80 16.11
C ALA A 117 -0.82 2.95 17.10
N TRP A 118 -1.65 3.93 16.76
CA TRP A 118 -1.93 5.07 17.63
C TRP A 118 -2.53 4.63 18.97
N CYS A 119 -3.55 3.76 18.96
CA CYS A 119 -4.13 3.23 20.20
C CYS A 119 -3.06 2.61 21.12
N ILE A 120 -2.18 1.77 20.56
CA ILE A 120 -1.10 1.12 21.31
C ILE A 120 -0.04 2.13 21.76
N GLU A 121 0.34 3.09 20.91
CA GLU A 121 1.30 4.16 21.22
C GLU A 121 0.82 5.07 22.36
N GLN A 122 -0.48 5.33 22.45
CA GLN A 122 -1.08 6.06 23.57
C GLN A 122 -1.19 5.22 24.86
N GLY A 123 -0.72 3.97 24.84
CA GLY A 123 -0.73 3.07 25.99
C GLY A 123 -2.09 2.43 26.26
N HIS A 124 -2.98 2.40 25.27
CA HIS A 124 -4.27 1.72 25.35
C HIS A 124 -4.18 0.30 24.80
N THR A 125 -5.18 -0.53 25.12
CA THR A 125 -5.28 -1.89 24.59
C THR A 125 -6.05 -1.88 23.28
N TYR A 126 -5.52 -2.50 22.23
CA TYR A 126 -6.21 -2.63 20.95
C TYR A 126 -6.77 -4.06 20.79
N GLU A 127 -8.04 -4.17 20.39
CA GLU A 127 -8.72 -5.43 20.12
C GLU A 127 -9.40 -5.39 18.75
N ILE A 128 -9.29 -6.49 17.98
CA ILE A 128 -10.06 -6.66 16.75
C ILE A 128 -11.35 -7.42 17.08
N ARG A 129 -12.49 -6.84 16.70
CA ARG A 129 -13.81 -7.44 16.87
C ARG A 129 -14.46 -7.69 15.52
N LYS A 130 -15.40 -8.63 15.48
CA LYS A 130 -16.12 -9.04 14.27
C LYS A 130 -17.60 -8.66 14.37
N ASN A 131 -18.12 -8.01 13.34
CA ASN A 131 -19.54 -7.75 13.17
C ASN A 131 -20.30 -9.03 12.80
N SER A 132 -21.62 -9.02 12.94
CA SER A 132 -22.48 -10.15 12.55
C SER A 132 -22.41 -10.50 11.06
N ASP A 133 -22.01 -9.55 10.22
CA ASP A 133 -21.78 -9.71 8.78
C ASP A 133 -20.41 -10.33 8.44
N GLY A 134 -19.53 -10.49 9.44
CA GLY A 134 -18.18 -11.05 9.29
C GLY A 134 -17.08 -10.01 9.07
N SER A 135 -17.43 -8.74 8.83
CA SER A 135 -16.48 -7.62 8.78
C SER A 135 -15.81 -7.38 10.14
N GLU A 136 -14.53 -7.00 10.12
CA GLU A 136 -13.75 -6.74 11.34
C GLU A 136 -13.58 -5.24 11.57
N TYR A 137 -13.51 -4.83 12.84
CA TYR A 137 -13.25 -3.46 13.26
C TYR A 137 -12.34 -3.45 14.49
N GLY A 138 -11.57 -2.37 14.64
CA GLY A 138 -10.64 -2.19 15.75
C GLY A 138 -11.26 -1.39 16.89
N VAL A 139 -11.09 -1.86 18.12
CA VAL A 139 -11.53 -1.16 19.34
C VAL A 139 -10.33 -0.79 20.18
N CYS A 140 -10.28 0.47 20.60
CA CYS A 140 -9.32 0.98 21.55
C CYS A 140 -9.93 1.01 22.97
N ILE A 141 -9.33 0.25 23.88
CA ILE A 141 -9.78 0.04 25.25
C ILE A 141 -8.87 0.83 26.20
N PHE A 142 -9.44 1.83 26.85
CA PHE A 142 -8.76 2.72 27.78
C PHE A 142 -8.61 2.05 29.15
N ALA A 143 -7.64 2.50 29.95
CA ALA A 143 -7.38 1.95 31.29
C ALA A 143 -8.57 2.09 32.27
N ASN A 144 -9.50 3.03 32.00
CA ASN A 144 -10.73 3.19 32.77
C ASN A 144 -11.87 2.26 32.30
N GLY A 145 -11.62 1.39 31.32
CA GLY A 145 -12.61 0.49 30.72
C GLY A 145 -13.48 1.11 29.63
N THR A 146 -13.24 2.36 29.24
CA THR A 146 -13.94 2.97 28.09
C THR A 146 -13.48 2.27 26.83
N GLU A 147 -14.42 2.02 25.91
CA GLU A 147 -14.16 1.42 24.61
C GLU A 147 -14.58 2.40 23.52
N VAL A 148 -13.69 2.68 22.57
CA VAL A 148 -13.95 3.56 21.43
C VAL A 148 -13.47 2.86 20.18
N ASP A 149 -14.16 3.05 19.05
CA ASP A 149 -13.64 2.62 17.75
C ASP A 149 -12.26 3.24 17.51
N ALA A 150 -11.28 2.42 17.13
CA ALA A 150 -9.90 2.87 17.04
C ALA A 150 -9.72 3.98 15.99
N TRP A 151 -10.50 3.94 14.91
CA TRP A 151 -10.47 4.96 13.87
C TRP A 151 -11.14 6.26 14.31
N ASP A 152 -12.23 6.18 15.09
CA ASP A 152 -12.82 7.36 15.72
C ASP A 152 -11.84 8.03 16.68
N TYR A 153 -11.11 7.25 17.49
CA TYR A 153 -10.08 7.81 18.36
C TYR A 153 -8.96 8.48 17.56
N TYR A 154 -8.45 7.81 16.53
CA TYR A 154 -7.37 8.34 15.68
C TYR A 154 -7.74 9.64 14.96
N ARG A 155 -8.96 9.74 14.42
CA ARG A 155 -9.47 10.94 13.74
C ARG A 155 -9.76 12.11 14.69
N GLN A 156 -10.08 11.85 15.95
CA GLN A 156 -10.27 12.95 16.92
C GLN A 156 -8.94 13.61 17.31
N THR A 157 -7.81 12.94 17.06
CA THR A 157 -6.48 13.41 17.44
C THR A 157 -5.65 13.92 16.26
N HIS A 158 -6.21 13.92 15.04
CA HIS A 158 -5.58 14.40 13.80
C HIS A 158 -6.53 15.34 13.06
#